data_AF-A0A662GNL5-F1
#
_entry.id   AF-A0A662GNL5-F1
#
_cell.length_a   1.000
_cell.length_b   1.000
_cell.length_c   1.000
_cell.angle_alpha   90.00
_cell.angle_beta   90.00
_cell.angle_gamma   90.00
#
_symmetry.space_group_name_H-M   'P 1'
#
loop_
_entity.id
_entity.type
_entity.pdbx_description
1 polymer ?
#
loop_
_entity_poly.entity_id
_entity_poly.type
_entity_poly.pdbx_seq_one_letter_code
_entity_poly.pdbx_strand_id
1 'polypeptide(L)'
;MVRKKITLTIDADIAEKAKNKAQEAGLSLSRLVENALAYYIEPQVYCFKCGFRFKINDAEVCPRCGWHKCPKCGACACDLGEEGVRVAFFMRKTLIDIFSSTEV
;
A
#
# COMPACT_ATOMS: atom_id res chain seq x y z
N MET A 1 -7.60 -5.64 -23.89
CA MET A 1 -8.03 -5.89 -22.49
C MET A 1 -9.46 -5.40 -22.31
N VAL A 2 -10.32 -6.22 -21.71
CA VAL A 2 -11.73 -5.85 -21.47
C VAL A 2 -11.82 -4.99 -20.23
N ARG A 3 -12.44 -3.80 -20.33
CA ARG A 3 -12.71 -2.92 -19.19
C ARG A 3 -14.09 -3.23 -18.63
N LYS A 4 -14.21 -3.28 -17.30
CA LYS A 4 -15.50 -3.48 -16.60
C LYS A 4 -15.84 -2.22 -15.82
N LYS A 5 -17.04 -1.67 -16.03
CA LYS A 5 -17.56 -0.57 -15.20
C LYS A 5 -18.01 -1.14 -13.85
N ILE A 6 -17.64 -0.45 -12.78
CA ILE A 6 -18.14 -0.70 -11.43
C ILE A 6 -18.96 0.50 -10.99
N THR A 7 -20.01 0.25 -10.20
CA THR A 7 -20.82 1.28 -9.56
C THR A 7 -20.62 1.13 -8.06
N LEU A 8 -20.17 2.19 -7.39
CA LEU A 8 -19.89 2.22 -5.96
C LEU A 8 -20.70 3.35 -5.33
N THR A 9 -21.18 3.11 -4.11
CA THR A 9 -21.76 4.17 -3.27
C THR A 9 -20.67 4.71 -2.37
N ILE A 10 -20.38 6.00 -2.49
CA ILE A 10 -19.42 6.72 -1.66
C ILE A 10 -20.01 8.07 -1.28
N ASP A 11 -19.46 8.71 -0.26
CA ASP A 11 -19.81 10.07 0.10
C ASP A 11 -19.61 11.02 -1.10
N ALA A 12 -20.61 11.88 -1.35
CA ALA A 12 -20.64 12.74 -2.53
C ALA A 12 -19.53 13.81 -2.51
N ASP A 13 -19.26 14.38 -1.33
CA ASP A 13 -18.22 15.40 -1.15
C ASP A 13 -16.83 14.79 -1.33
N ILE A 14 -16.61 13.57 -0.82
CA ILE A 14 -15.38 12.80 -1.08
C ILE A 14 -15.20 12.55 -2.59
N ALA A 15 -16.26 12.14 -3.29
CA ALA A 15 -16.19 11.85 -4.73
C ALA A 15 -15.79 13.07 -5.56
N GLU A 16 -16.40 14.23 -5.29
CA GLU A 16 -16.12 15.48 -6.00
C GLU A 16 -14.71 16.00 -5.70
N LYS A 17 -14.33 16.07 -4.42
CA LYS A 17 -12.99 16.51 -4.01
C LYS A 17 -11.89 15.62 -4.57
N ALA A 18 -12.07 14.30 -4.51
CA ALA A 18 -11.11 13.35 -5.07
C ALA A 18 -10.99 13.49 -6.59
N LYS A 19 -12.10 13.71 -7.30
CA LYS A 19 -12.10 13.93 -8.76
C LYS A 19 -11.34 15.21 -9.12
N ASN A 20 -11.60 16.33 -8.44
CA ASN A 20 -10.93 17.60 -8.70
C ASN A 20 -9.43 17.49 -8.45
N LYS A 21 -9.04 16.94 -7.28
CA LYS A 21 -7.63 16.71 -6.94
C LYS A 21 -6.92 15.78 -7.94
N ALA A 22 -7.60 14.74 -8.40
CA ALA A 22 -7.03 13.84 -9.42
C ALA A 22 -6.77 14.60 -10.73
N GLN A 23 -7.71 15.42 -11.18
CA GLN A 23 -7.57 16.21 -12.40
C GLN A 23 -6.42 17.22 -12.32
N GLU A 24 -6.28 17.92 -11.20
CA GLU A 24 -5.14 18.82 -10.94
C GLU A 24 -3.79 18.10 -11.02
N ALA A 25 -3.74 16.83 -10.60
CA ALA A 25 -2.56 15.98 -10.68
C ALA A 25 -2.39 15.26 -12.03
N GLY A 26 -3.26 15.51 -13.03
CA GLY A 26 -3.22 14.82 -14.32
C GLY A 26 -3.64 13.35 -14.28
N LEU A 27 -4.42 12.95 -13.26
CA LEU A 27 -4.89 11.59 -13.03
C LEU A 27 -6.41 11.49 -13.18
N SER A 28 -6.90 10.28 -13.46
CA SER A 28 -8.34 9.99 -13.43
C SER A 28 -8.72 9.27 -12.13
N LEU A 29 -9.94 9.52 -11.63
CA LEU A 29 -10.47 8.80 -10.48
C LEU A 29 -10.48 7.28 -10.73
N SER A 30 -10.82 6.86 -11.95
CA SER A 30 -10.78 5.45 -12.34
C SER A 30 -9.38 4.84 -12.21
N ARG A 31 -8.32 5.59 -12.52
CA ARG A 31 -6.93 5.13 -12.35
C ARG A 31 -6.56 4.96 -10.88
N LEU A 32 -7.00 5.89 -10.02
CA LEU A 32 -6.77 5.80 -8.58
C LEU A 32 -7.48 4.58 -7.98
N VAL A 33 -8.77 4.39 -8.32
CA VAL A 33 -9.56 3.23 -7.86
C VAL A 33 -8.96 1.92 -8.38
N GLU A 34 -8.57 1.85 -9.65
CA GLU A 34 -7.92 0.66 -10.22
C GLU A 34 -6.62 0.33 -9.48
N ASN A 35 -5.76 1.32 -9.19
CA ASN A 35 -4.52 1.10 -8.46
C ASN A 35 -4.77 0.66 -7.01
N ALA A 36 -5.75 1.26 -6.33
CA ALA A 36 -6.12 0.91 -4.97
C ALA A 36 -6.63 -0.54 -4.89
N LEU A 37 -7.52 -0.93 -5.81
CA LEU A 37 -8.03 -2.30 -5.89
C LEU A 37 -6.93 -3.30 -6.27
N ALA A 38 -6.02 -2.93 -7.18
CA ALA A 38 -4.86 -3.76 -7.52
C ALA A 38 -3.95 -3.99 -6.31
N TYR A 39 -3.67 -2.94 -5.53
CA TYR A 39 -2.90 -3.06 -4.29
C TYR A 39 -3.64 -3.91 -3.24
N TYR A 40 -4.96 -3.75 -3.10
CA TYR A 40 -5.77 -4.55 -2.18
C TYR A 40 -5.73 -6.05 -2.50
N ILE A 41 -5.77 -6.41 -3.79
CA ILE A 41 -5.67 -7.81 -4.24
C ILE A 41 -4.25 -8.36 -4.04
N GLU A 42 -3.24 -7.58 -4.41
CA GLU A 42 -1.84 -8.01 -4.37
C GLU A 42 -0.93 -6.87 -3.91
N PRO A 43 -0.72 -6.73 -2.59
CA PRO A 43 0.05 -5.64 -2.03
C PRO A 43 1.51 -5.67 -2.48
N GLN A 44 1.98 -4.58 -3.08
CA GLN A 44 3.37 -4.40 -3.48
C GLN A 44 4.02 -3.31 -2.65
N VAL A 45 5.18 -3.62 -2.07
CA VAL A 45 5.95 -2.70 -1.22
C VAL A 45 7.38 -2.57 -1.69
N TYR A 46 8.04 -1.51 -1.23
CA TYR A 46 9.46 -1.28 -1.45
C TYR A 46 10.24 -1.62 -0.18
N CYS A 47 11.39 -2.28 -0.35
CA CYS A 47 12.32 -2.50 0.75
C CYS A 47 12.92 -1.16 1.22
N PHE A 48 12.74 -0.83 2.50
CA PHE A 48 13.30 0.39 3.10
C PHE A 48 14.84 0.44 3.11
N LYS A 49 15.52 -0.71 2.97
CA LYS A 49 16.99 -0.79 2.93
C LYS A 49 17.56 -0.65 1.52
N CYS A 50 16.99 -1.35 0.53
CA CYS A 50 17.58 -1.43 -0.82
C CYS A 50 16.68 -0.93 -1.96
N GLY A 51 15.45 -0.49 -1.66
CA GLY A 51 14.51 0.04 -2.66
C GLY A 51 13.92 -1.00 -3.62
N PHE A 52 14.15 -2.31 -3.43
CA PHE A 52 13.55 -3.32 -4.29
C PHE A 52 12.04 -3.42 -4.08
N ARG A 53 11.27 -3.46 -5.16
CA ARG A 53 9.82 -3.64 -5.13
C ARG A 53 9.46 -5.12 -5.15
N PHE A 54 8.63 -5.57 -4.23
CA PHE A 54 8.19 -6.96 -4.17
C PHE A 54 6.76 -7.10 -3.65
N LYS A 55 6.16 -8.25 -3.94
CA LYS A 55 4.83 -8.62 -3.45
C LYS A 55 4.93 -9.15 -2.03
N ILE A 56 4.05 -8.70 -1.15
CA ILE A 56 4.03 -9.11 0.25
C ILE A 56 3.75 -10.61 0.40
N ASN A 57 2.83 -11.15 -0.42
CA ASN A 57 2.38 -12.54 -0.32
C ASN A 57 3.47 -13.56 -0.68
N ASP A 58 4.49 -13.16 -1.45
CA ASP A 58 5.59 -14.02 -1.88
C ASP A 58 6.81 -13.94 -0.95
N ALA A 59 6.74 -13.09 0.09
CA ALA A 59 7.87 -12.81 0.96
C ALA A 59 7.77 -13.54 2.31
N GLU A 60 8.86 -14.21 2.68
CA GLU A 60 9.00 -14.86 3.98
C GLU A 60 8.83 -13.83 5.12
N VAL A 61 8.02 -14.17 6.13
CA VAL A 61 7.84 -13.32 7.31
C VAL A 61 8.96 -13.60 8.31
N CYS A 62 9.62 -12.55 8.78
CA CYS A 62 10.63 -12.66 9.82
C CYS A 62 9.97 -13.05 11.16
N PRO A 63 10.35 -14.18 11.78
CA PRO A 63 9.74 -14.64 13.03
C PRO A 63 10.07 -13.74 14.23
N ARG A 64 11.12 -12.92 14.14
CA ARG A 64 11.54 -12.01 15.22
C ARG A 64 10.69 -10.75 15.29
N CYS A 65 10.37 -10.15 14.15
CA CYS A 65 9.72 -8.84 14.10
C CYS A 65 8.36 -8.84 13.38
N GLY A 66 7.97 -9.94 12.71
CA GLY A 66 6.71 -10.04 11.98
C GLY A 66 6.68 -9.31 10.63
N TRP A 67 7.83 -8.83 10.14
CA TRP A 67 7.93 -8.13 8.86
C TRP A 67 8.32 -9.06 7.71
N HIS A 68 7.77 -8.79 6.52
CA HIS A 68 8.20 -9.45 5.28
C HIS A 68 9.66 -9.13 4.99
N LYS A 69 10.47 -10.17 4.78
CA LYS A 69 11.86 -10.05 4.38
C LYS A 69 11.94 -9.66 2.91
N CYS A 70 12.84 -8.75 2.58
CA CYS A 70 13.12 -8.40 1.20
C CYS A 70 13.71 -9.62 0.46
N PRO A 71 13.10 -10.10 -0.64
CA PRO A 71 13.62 -11.24 -1.37
C PRO A 71 14.95 -10.94 -2.07
N LYS A 72 15.31 -9.67 -2.25
CA LYS A 72 16.58 -9.26 -2.89
C LYS A 72 17.76 -9.19 -1.92
N CYS A 73 17.57 -8.62 -0.73
CA CYS A 73 18.68 -8.36 0.21
C CYS A 73 18.50 -9.04 1.59
N GLY A 74 17.41 -9.79 1.80
CA GLY A 74 17.11 -10.48 3.06
C GLY A 74 16.68 -9.57 4.21
N ALA A 75 16.77 -8.25 4.05
CA ALA A 75 16.54 -7.31 5.14
C ALA A 75 15.06 -7.24 5.55
N CYS A 76 14.85 -6.99 6.84
CA CYS A 76 13.54 -6.71 7.44
C CYS A 76 13.66 -5.55 8.44
N ALA A 77 12.65 -5.33 9.29
CA ALA A 77 12.69 -4.30 10.31
C ALA A 77 13.93 -4.39 11.23
N CYS A 78 14.43 -5.61 11.50
CA CYS A 78 15.62 -5.81 12.35
C CYS A 78 16.89 -5.13 11.82
N ASP A 79 16.92 -4.79 10.52
CA ASP A 79 18.06 -4.15 9.86
C ASP A 79 18.02 -2.62 9.89
N LEU A 80 16.94 -2.00 10.38
CA LEU A 80 16.69 -0.55 10.21
C LEU A 80 17.08 0.32 11.41
N GLY A 81 17.48 -0.28 12.53
CA GLY A 81 17.66 0.46 13.79
C GLY A 81 16.33 0.97 14.38
N GLU A 82 16.35 1.49 15.59
CA GLU A 82 15.12 1.81 16.33
C GLU A 82 14.25 2.87 15.63
N GLU A 83 14.86 3.98 15.20
CA GLU A 83 14.16 5.05 14.49
C GLU A 83 13.60 4.57 13.14
N GLY A 84 14.39 3.82 12.38
CA GLY A 84 13.98 3.28 11.09
C GLY A 84 12.82 2.29 11.20
N VAL A 85 12.81 1.45 12.24
CA VAL A 85 11.67 0.57 12.55
C VAL A 85 10.41 1.38 12.84
N ARG A 86 10.53 2.45 13.62
CA ARG A 86 9.39 3.31 13.99
C ARG A 86 8.78 4.00 12.77
N VAL A 87 9.61 4.59 11.92
CA VAL A 87 9.18 5.23 10.65
C VAL A 87 8.47 4.21 9.75
N ALA A 88 9.09 3.05 9.56
CA ALA A 88 8.53 2.02 8.69
C ALA A 88 7.19 1.50 9.24
N PHE A 89 7.08 1.31 10.57
CA PHE A 89 5.84 0.89 11.22
C PHE A 89 4.70 1.87 10.99
N PHE A 90 4.91 3.17 11.24
CA PHE A 90 3.84 4.17 11.05
C PHE A 90 3.47 4.35 9.57
N MET A 91 4.43 4.21 8.64
CA MET A 91 4.11 4.19 7.21
C MET A 91 3.22 2.99 6.85
N ARG A 92 3.55 1.80 7.33
CA ARG A 92 2.73 0.60 7.14
C ARG A 92 1.35 0.76 7.77
N LYS A 93 1.26 1.38 8.95
CA LYS A 93 0.00 1.66 9.64
C LYS A 93 -0.93 2.54 8.81
N THR A 94 -0.41 3.60 8.17
CA THR A 94 -1.22 4.43 7.26
C THR A 94 -1.85 3.62 6.13
N LEU A 95 -1.13 2.63 5.57
CA LEU A 95 -1.68 1.75 4.55
C LEU A 95 -2.73 0.78 5.12
N ILE A 96 -2.50 0.25 6.32
CA ILE A 96 -3.47 -0.59 7.02
C ILE A 96 -4.76 0.19 7.26
N ASP A 97 -4.68 1.43 7.76
CA ASP A 97 -5.85 2.28 8.03
C ASP A 97 -6.66 2.61 6.75
N ILE A 98 -6.02 2.60 5.57
CA ILE A 98 -6.70 2.82 4.28
C ILE A 98 -7.43 1.55 3.79
N PHE A 99 -6.80 0.38 3.95
CA PHE A 99 -7.24 -0.86 3.26
C PHE A 99 -7.83 -1.92 4.18
N SER A 100 -7.59 -1.84 5.49
CA SER A 100 -8.14 -2.74 6.50
C SER A 100 -9.17 -1.95 7.29
N SER A 101 -10.41 -2.42 7.30
CA SER A 101 -11.39 -1.96 8.28
C SER A 101 -10.78 -2.16 9.66
N THR A 102 -10.90 -1.15 10.52
CA THR A 102 -10.64 -1.22 11.97
C THR A 102 -10.99 -2.61 12.51
N GLU A 103 -10.03 -3.23 13.21
CA GLU A 103 -10.06 -4.54 13.89
C GLU A 103 -9.31 -5.70 13.19
N VAL A 104 -8.01 -5.80 13.49
CA VAL A 104 -7.42 -6.95 14.22
C VAL A 104 -6.44 -6.41 15.26
#